data_AF-A0A0F8DI38-F1
#
_entry.id   AF-A0A0F8DI38-F1
#
_cell.length_a   1.000
_cell.length_b   1.000
_cell.length_c   1.000
_cell.angle_alpha   90.00
_cell.angle_beta   90.00
_cell.angle_gamma   90.00
#
_symmetry.space_group_name_H-M   'P 1'
#
loop_
_entity.id
_entity.type
_entity.pdbx_description
1 polymer ?
#
loop_
_entity_poly.entity_id
_entity_poly.type
_entity_poly.pdbx_seq_one_letter_code
_entity_poly.pdbx_strand_id
1 'polypeptide(L)'
;MKEKFDIFHLHDAGIFPQDIDIPLFFKRFGKVVVHWHGSKLRNNGRTFGSKFADVEIVSTPDLLDYSPDAIWIPNCIPWHGLSKVNRNDDKIIIGHAPTNRFYKGTEYFLEAMDQLKKEYPNVDCLLIENKPHKEVMQLLQTSDIVVDSVGFYDKRQVGWYGVLTNEAQQMGIPCCTWIKPGLEPYLEEPSGIVNVTKDNLKQRLEELIRDENLRENLGRSGRKYVEKVHNNKVLCQKFLTLYKRTILK
;
A
#
# COMPACT_ATOMS: atom_id res chain seq x y z
N MET A 1 -31.52 -10.02 16.31
CA MET A 1 -31.08 -10.37 14.95
C MET A 1 -31.62 -11.75 14.62
N LYS A 2 -32.36 -11.93 13.52
CA LYS A 2 -32.89 -13.25 13.09
C LYS A 2 -31.82 -14.10 12.36
N GLU A 3 -30.71 -13.49 11.97
CA GLU A 3 -29.59 -14.15 11.32
C GLU A 3 -28.58 -14.63 12.37
N LYS A 4 -28.16 -15.90 12.26
CA LYS A 4 -27.08 -16.49 13.06
C LYS A 4 -25.78 -16.36 12.25
N PHE A 5 -24.77 -15.76 12.85
CA PHE A 5 -23.45 -15.58 12.23
C PHE A 5 -22.40 -16.39 12.99
N ASP A 6 -21.62 -17.20 12.30
CA ASP A 6 -20.50 -17.94 12.93
C ASP A 6 -19.29 -17.01 13.19
N ILE A 7 -19.12 -16.00 12.34
CA ILE A 7 -18.01 -15.04 12.40
C ILE A 7 -18.53 -13.61 12.22
N PHE A 8 -18.04 -12.72 13.07
CA PHE A 8 -18.07 -11.28 12.89
C PHE A 8 -16.68 -10.80 12.48
N HIS A 9 -16.52 -10.34 11.24
CA HIS A 9 -15.30 -9.70 10.77
C HIS A 9 -15.43 -8.18 10.91
N LEU A 10 -14.70 -7.60 11.84
CA LEU A 10 -14.78 -6.18 12.17
C LEU A 10 -13.57 -5.44 11.59
N HIS A 11 -13.83 -4.47 10.71
CA HIS A 11 -12.81 -3.57 10.21
C HIS A 11 -12.55 -2.48 11.25
N ASP A 12 -11.31 -2.39 11.73
CA ASP A 12 -10.90 -1.48 12.81
C ASP A 12 -11.71 -1.67 14.11
N ALA A 13 -11.92 -2.93 14.52
CA ALA A 13 -12.51 -3.33 15.80
C ALA A 13 -13.97 -2.86 16.04
N GLY A 14 -14.33 -2.64 17.30
CA GLY A 14 -15.69 -2.30 17.73
C GLY A 14 -16.10 -0.87 17.39
N ILE A 15 -17.38 -0.59 17.57
CA ILE A 15 -18.01 0.71 17.29
C ILE A 15 -18.09 1.55 18.57
N PHE A 16 -18.28 0.92 19.74
CA PHE A 16 -18.39 1.65 21.00
C PHE A 16 -17.02 2.01 21.57
N PRO A 17 -16.96 3.02 22.47
CA PRO A 17 -15.73 3.37 23.17
C PRO A 17 -15.06 2.12 23.77
N GLN A 18 -13.74 2.03 23.61
CA GLN A 18 -12.94 0.87 24.04
C GLN A 18 -13.34 -0.47 23.40
N ASP A 19 -14.10 -0.45 22.30
CA ASP A 19 -14.57 -1.62 21.56
C ASP A 19 -15.35 -2.63 22.45
N ILE A 20 -16.03 -2.14 23.49
CA ILE A 20 -16.73 -2.96 24.49
C ILE A 20 -17.85 -3.83 23.89
N ASP A 21 -18.34 -3.48 22.70
CA ASP A 21 -19.26 -4.30 21.94
C ASP A 21 -18.69 -5.67 21.54
N ILE A 22 -17.37 -5.80 21.41
CA ILE A 22 -16.74 -7.08 21.12
C ILE A 22 -17.08 -8.11 22.23
N PRO A 23 -16.70 -7.90 23.50
CA PRO A 23 -17.03 -8.85 24.56
C PRO A 23 -18.51 -8.84 24.94
N LEU A 24 -19.20 -7.69 24.89
CA LEU A 24 -20.58 -7.59 25.38
C LEU A 24 -21.64 -8.06 24.38
N PHE A 25 -21.37 -7.98 23.08
CA PHE A 25 -22.32 -8.35 22.04
C PHE A 25 -21.75 -9.41 21.10
N PHE A 26 -20.73 -9.08 20.30
CA PHE A 26 -20.31 -9.95 19.18
C PHE A 26 -19.87 -11.34 19.64
N LYS A 27 -19.07 -11.42 20.70
CA LYS A 27 -18.59 -12.69 21.27
C LYS A 27 -19.69 -13.59 21.83
N ARG A 28 -20.88 -13.07 22.11
CA ARG A 28 -22.04 -13.87 22.57
C ARG A 28 -22.73 -14.60 21.42
N PHE A 29 -22.53 -14.16 20.18
CA PHE A 29 -23.26 -14.66 19.01
C PHE A 29 -22.37 -15.37 17.99
N GLY A 30 -21.05 -15.22 18.08
CA GLY A 30 -20.11 -15.85 17.15
C GLY A 30 -18.64 -15.56 17.50
N LYS A 31 -17.73 -16.04 16.65
CA LYS A 31 -16.31 -15.73 16.74
C LYS A 31 -16.05 -14.33 16.18
N VAL A 32 -15.08 -13.62 16.72
CA VAL A 32 -14.73 -12.26 16.30
C VAL A 32 -13.35 -12.25 15.68
N VAL A 33 -13.29 -11.76 14.44
CA VAL A 33 -12.04 -11.44 13.74
C VAL A 33 -11.94 -9.92 13.68
N VAL A 34 -10.87 -9.36 14.21
CA VAL A 34 -10.57 -7.92 14.08
C VAL A 34 -9.51 -7.73 13.01
N HIS A 35 -9.77 -6.87 12.04
CA HIS A 35 -8.84 -6.54 10.97
C HIS A 35 -8.48 -5.06 11.00
N TRP A 36 -7.24 -4.78 11.36
CA TRP A 36 -6.69 -3.45 11.51
C TRP A 36 -6.16 -2.91 10.18
N HIS A 37 -6.59 -1.71 9.80
CA HIS A 37 -6.21 -1.07 8.53
C HIS A 37 -5.20 0.06 8.69
N GLY A 38 -4.97 0.55 9.91
CA GLY A 38 -3.99 1.59 10.13
C GLY A 38 -4.27 2.47 11.33
N SER A 39 -4.86 3.63 11.07
CA SER A 39 -4.90 4.77 11.98
C SER A 39 -5.43 4.45 13.37
N LYS A 40 -6.49 3.64 13.49
CA LYS A 40 -7.06 3.30 14.81
C LYS A 40 -6.04 2.56 15.68
N LEU A 41 -5.35 1.57 15.12
CA LEU A 41 -4.33 0.79 15.84
C LEU A 41 -3.06 1.62 16.08
N ARG A 42 -2.59 2.40 15.08
CA ARG A 42 -1.39 3.25 15.25
C ARG A 42 -1.58 4.33 16.32
N ASN A 43 -2.78 4.91 16.42
CA ASN A 43 -3.04 6.02 17.32
C ASN A 43 -3.42 5.56 18.74
N ASN A 44 -4.13 4.45 18.87
CA ASN A 44 -4.72 4.04 20.15
C ASN A 44 -4.17 2.72 20.70
N GLY A 45 -3.39 1.98 19.90
CA GLY A 45 -3.02 0.60 20.21
C GLY A 45 -4.23 -0.32 20.30
N ARG A 46 -4.03 -1.50 20.89
CA ARG A 46 -5.11 -2.43 21.20
C ARG A 46 -5.94 -1.91 22.37
N THR A 47 -7.21 -1.61 22.10
CA THR A 47 -8.21 -1.22 23.11
C THR A 47 -8.56 -2.39 24.04
N PHE A 48 -9.27 -2.12 25.14
CA PHE A 48 -9.73 -3.19 26.04
C PHE A 48 -10.57 -4.26 25.33
N GLY A 49 -11.59 -3.86 24.57
CA GLY A 49 -12.51 -4.76 23.90
C GLY A 49 -11.89 -5.53 22.74
N SER A 50 -10.99 -4.91 21.98
CA SER A 50 -10.30 -5.59 20.86
C SER A 50 -9.47 -6.80 21.30
N LYS A 51 -8.97 -6.82 22.53
CA LYS A 51 -8.22 -7.95 23.10
C LYS A 51 -9.07 -9.23 23.25
N PHE A 52 -10.39 -9.14 23.16
CA PHE A 52 -11.30 -10.29 23.22
C PHE A 52 -11.58 -10.90 21.84
N ALA A 53 -10.98 -10.37 20.77
CA ALA A 53 -11.03 -10.98 19.45
C ALA A 53 -10.45 -12.41 19.47
N ASP A 54 -11.06 -13.32 18.72
CA ASP A 54 -10.52 -14.67 18.54
C ASP A 54 -9.29 -14.67 17.63
N VAL A 55 -9.25 -13.73 16.67
CA VAL A 55 -8.13 -13.51 15.76
C VAL A 55 -7.98 -12.02 15.46
N GLU A 56 -6.74 -11.56 15.39
CA GLU A 56 -6.39 -10.24 14.86
C GLU A 56 -5.64 -10.37 13.54
N ILE A 57 -5.95 -9.48 12.61
CA ILE A 57 -5.33 -9.36 11.30
C ILE A 57 -4.83 -7.93 11.14
N VAL A 58 -3.68 -7.74 10.51
CA VAL A 58 -3.18 -6.42 10.12
C VAL A 58 -2.99 -6.34 8.61
N SER A 59 -3.30 -5.20 8.00
CA SER A 59 -3.21 -5.01 6.54
C SER A 59 -1.82 -4.58 6.05
N THR A 60 -1.02 -4.00 6.94
CA THR A 60 0.38 -3.61 6.69
C THR A 60 1.28 -4.13 7.81
N PRO A 61 2.54 -4.51 7.51
CA PRO A 61 3.40 -5.19 8.47
C PRO A 61 3.84 -4.28 9.63
N ASP A 62 3.90 -2.96 9.45
CA ASP A 62 4.23 -2.01 10.53
C ASP A 62 3.25 -2.06 11.71
N LEU A 63 2.02 -2.53 11.46
CA LEU A 63 1.01 -2.67 12.51
C LEU A 63 1.33 -3.81 13.50
N LEU A 64 2.25 -4.72 13.16
CA LEU A 64 2.73 -5.76 14.06
C LEU A 64 3.48 -5.17 15.26
N ASP A 65 4.06 -3.96 15.14
CA ASP A 65 4.65 -3.25 16.28
C ASP A 65 3.60 -2.91 17.36
N TYR A 66 2.32 -2.83 16.97
CA TYR A 66 1.19 -2.47 17.84
C TYR A 66 0.33 -3.68 18.23
N SER A 67 0.29 -4.72 17.39
CA SER A 67 -0.36 -6.00 17.67
C SER A 67 0.55 -7.16 17.24
N PRO A 68 1.54 -7.55 18.08
CA PRO A 68 2.58 -8.52 17.71
C PRO A 68 2.05 -9.93 17.39
N ASP A 69 0.92 -10.32 18.00
CA ASP A 69 0.30 -11.62 17.81
C ASP A 69 -0.67 -11.66 16.61
N ALA A 70 -0.86 -10.53 15.92
CA ALA A 70 -1.75 -10.46 14.77
C ALA A 70 -1.15 -11.16 13.55
N ILE A 71 -2.03 -11.65 12.68
CA ILE A 71 -1.63 -12.25 11.41
C ILE A 71 -1.56 -11.14 10.35
N TRP A 72 -0.41 -10.95 9.71
CA TRP A 72 -0.34 -10.05 8.57
C TRP A 72 -0.99 -10.70 7.33
N ILE A 73 -2.02 -10.03 6.80
CA ILE A 73 -2.63 -10.35 5.51
C ILE A 73 -2.72 -9.04 4.72
N PRO A 74 -1.98 -8.87 3.62
CA PRO A 74 -1.96 -7.61 2.90
C PRO A 74 -3.33 -7.29 2.29
N ASN A 75 -3.58 -6.00 2.05
CA ASN A 75 -4.78 -5.56 1.34
C ASN A 75 -4.83 -6.17 -0.06
N CYS A 76 -5.97 -6.77 -0.42
CA CYS A 76 -6.20 -7.15 -1.80
C CYS A 76 -6.52 -5.92 -2.63
N ILE A 77 -6.20 -6.01 -3.92
CA ILE A 77 -6.62 -5.00 -4.89
C ILE A 77 -7.32 -5.68 -6.06
N PRO A 78 -8.40 -5.10 -6.60
CA PRO A 78 -9.02 -5.60 -7.81
C PRO A 78 -8.08 -5.38 -9.00
N TRP A 79 -8.11 -6.32 -9.95
CA TRP A 79 -7.38 -6.16 -11.19
C TRP A 79 -8.11 -5.16 -12.08
N HIS A 80 -7.54 -3.97 -12.30
CA HIS A 80 -8.22 -2.91 -13.06
C HIS A 80 -8.07 -3.07 -14.59
N GLY A 81 -7.22 -4.01 -15.05
CA GLY A 81 -7.09 -4.35 -16.48
C GLY A 81 -6.41 -3.29 -17.35
N LEU A 82 -5.81 -2.27 -16.74
CA LEU A 82 -5.08 -1.22 -17.45
C LEU A 82 -3.61 -1.64 -17.66
N SER A 83 -2.98 -1.04 -18.66
CA SER A 83 -1.56 -1.18 -18.95
C SER A 83 -0.94 0.19 -19.20
N LYS A 84 0.37 0.30 -19.03
CA LYS A 84 1.14 1.48 -19.44
C LYS A 84 0.83 1.81 -20.91
N VAL A 85 0.58 3.08 -21.20
CA VAL A 85 0.48 3.59 -22.57
C VAL A 85 1.88 3.69 -23.15
N ASN A 86 2.13 2.98 -24.25
CA ASN A 86 3.35 3.15 -25.02
C ASN A 86 3.25 4.45 -25.81
N ARG A 87 4.04 5.44 -25.40
CA ARG A 87 4.18 6.71 -26.13
C ARG A 87 5.28 6.57 -27.17
N ASN A 88 5.11 7.24 -28.31
CA ASN A 88 6.13 7.32 -29.36
C ASN A 88 6.81 8.70 -29.29
N ASP A 89 7.41 8.98 -28.14
CA ASP A 89 8.17 10.20 -27.85
C ASP A 89 9.43 9.87 -27.05
N ASP A 90 10.32 10.84 -26.92
CA ASP A 90 11.54 10.77 -26.11
C ASP A 90 11.32 11.28 -24.68
N LYS A 91 10.07 11.62 -24.32
CA LYS A 91 9.75 12.15 -22.99
C LYS A 91 9.86 11.06 -21.93
N ILE A 92 10.15 11.47 -20.70
CA ILE A 92 10.04 10.63 -19.51
C ILE A 92 9.08 11.32 -18.54
N ILE A 93 7.90 10.74 -18.34
CA ILE A 93 6.88 11.28 -17.44
C ILE A 93 6.98 10.60 -16.08
N ILE A 94 7.25 11.36 -15.04
CA ILE A 94 7.30 10.90 -13.65
C ILE A 94 6.02 11.32 -12.93
N GLY A 95 5.16 10.35 -12.64
CA GLY A 95 3.86 10.55 -12.01
C GLY A 95 3.92 10.57 -10.48
N HIS A 96 3.13 11.44 -9.87
CA HIS A 96 2.93 11.49 -8.42
C HIS A 96 1.47 11.87 -8.12
N ALA A 97 0.76 11.02 -7.35
CA ALA A 97 -0.65 11.22 -7.04
C ALA A 97 -0.91 11.22 -5.52
N PRO A 98 -0.52 12.28 -4.80
CA PRO A 98 -0.59 12.29 -3.35
C PRO A 98 -2.03 12.51 -2.85
N THR A 99 -2.49 11.63 -1.95
CA THR A 99 -3.73 11.88 -1.18
C THR A 99 -3.53 12.92 -0.08
N ASN A 100 -2.30 13.03 0.43
CA ASN A 100 -1.89 14.05 1.37
C ASN A 100 -0.42 14.37 1.09
N ARG A 101 -0.16 15.63 0.71
CA ARG A 101 1.18 16.07 0.31
C ARG A 101 2.26 15.82 1.37
N PHE A 102 1.92 16.05 2.64
CA PHE A 102 2.86 15.85 3.74
C PHE A 102 3.23 14.37 3.86
N TYR A 103 2.24 13.48 4.04
CA TYR A 103 2.52 12.05 4.21
C TYR A 103 3.19 11.39 3.01
N LYS A 104 3.01 11.96 1.82
CA LYS A 104 3.59 11.45 0.58
C LYS A 104 4.95 12.07 0.23
N GLY A 105 5.41 13.06 0.99
CA GLY A 105 6.68 13.74 0.74
C GLY A 105 6.70 14.50 -0.57
N THR A 106 5.57 15.11 -0.92
CA THR A 106 5.40 15.83 -2.21
C THR A 106 6.37 16.99 -2.34
N GLU A 107 6.78 17.64 -1.25
CA GLU A 107 7.80 18.70 -1.29
C GLU A 107 9.13 18.17 -1.85
N TYR A 108 9.63 17.05 -1.32
CA TYR A 108 10.87 16.41 -1.78
C TYR A 108 10.76 15.88 -3.20
N PHE A 109 9.58 15.38 -3.59
CA PHE A 109 9.32 15.02 -4.98
C PHE A 109 9.47 16.23 -5.92
N LEU A 110 8.81 17.35 -5.59
CA LEU A 110 8.86 18.55 -6.43
C LEU A 110 10.27 19.15 -6.50
N GLU A 111 11.02 19.15 -5.39
CA GLU A 111 12.42 19.59 -5.34
C GLU A 111 13.32 18.72 -6.24
N ALA A 112 13.16 17.39 -6.19
CA ALA A 112 13.89 16.48 -7.07
C ALA A 112 13.53 16.71 -8.54
N MET A 113 12.25 16.90 -8.85
CA MET A 113 11.79 17.18 -10.21
C MET A 113 12.33 18.50 -10.76
N ASP A 114 12.43 19.57 -9.96
CA ASP A 114 13.02 20.84 -10.39
C ASP A 114 14.50 20.69 -10.79
N GLN A 115 15.26 19.90 -10.03
CA GLN A 115 16.66 19.60 -10.35
C GLN A 115 16.77 18.73 -11.60
N LEU A 116 15.98 17.66 -11.69
CA LEU A 116 16.02 16.74 -12.82
C LEU A 116 15.64 17.42 -14.14
N LYS A 117 14.65 18.31 -14.15
CA LYS A 117 14.25 19.03 -15.37
C LYS A 117 15.35 19.93 -15.94
N LYS A 118 16.25 20.44 -15.09
CA LYS A 118 17.40 21.26 -15.52
C LYS A 118 18.46 20.41 -16.20
N GLU A 119 18.61 19.16 -15.78
CA GLU A 119 19.64 18.24 -16.26
C GLU A 119 19.15 17.35 -17.42
N TYR A 120 17.84 17.07 -17.47
CA TYR A 120 17.20 16.21 -18.46
C TYR A 120 15.98 16.95 -19.05
N PRO A 121 16.15 17.71 -20.14
CA PRO A 121 15.08 18.53 -20.74
C PRO A 121 13.87 17.74 -21.25
N ASN A 122 14.02 16.43 -21.48
CA ASN A 122 12.96 15.52 -21.88
C ASN A 122 12.17 14.92 -20.69
N VAL A 123 12.55 15.22 -19.45
CA VAL A 123 11.85 14.75 -18.24
C VAL A 123 10.74 15.73 -17.87
N ASP A 124 9.54 15.19 -17.62
CA ASP A 124 8.38 15.93 -17.13
C ASP A 124 7.81 15.29 -15.87
N CYS A 125 7.12 16.09 -15.05
CA CYS A 125 6.42 15.60 -13.85
C CYS A 125 4.92 15.70 -14.04
N LEU A 126 4.19 14.66 -13.65
CA LEU A 126 2.73 14.61 -13.64
C LEU A 126 2.25 14.56 -12.18
N LEU A 127 1.97 15.73 -11.61
CA LEU A 127 1.37 15.84 -10.28
C LEU A 127 -0.17 15.75 -10.41
N ILE A 128 -0.78 14.78 -9.76
CA ILE A 128 -2.22 14.50 -9.85
C ILE A 128 -2.87 14.67 -8.49
N GLU A 129 -3.80 15.60 -8.38
CA GLU A 129 -4.49 15.91 -7.12
C GLU A 129 -5.97 16.18 -7.33
N ASN A 130 -6.78 15.86 -6.31
CA ASN A 130 -8.21 16.15 -6.29
C ASN A 130 -8.97 15.60 -7.52
N LYS A 131 -8.58 14.42 -8.00
CA LYS A 131 -9.22 13.74 -9.12
C LYS A 131 -9.91 12.44 -8.70
N PRO A 132 -11.03 12.07 -9.35
CA PRO A 132 -11.62 10.76 -9.20
C PRO A 132 -10.60 9.65 -9.52
N HIS A 133 -10.66 8.55 -8.78
CA HIS A 133 -9.74 7.41 -8.93
C HIS A 133 -9.55 6.95 -10.38
N LYS A 134 -10.65 6.83 -11.14
CA LYS A 134 -10.61 6.45 -12.56
C LYS A 134 -9.76 7.40 -13.41
N GLU A 135 -9.86 8.71 -13.18
CA GLU A 135 -9.04 9.69 -13.90
C GLU A 135 -7.57 9.62 -13.47
N VAL A 136 -7.31 9.41 -12.17
CA VAL A 136 -5.95 9.21 -11.66
C VAL A 136 -5.28 8.03 -12.38
N MET A 137 -5.98 6.90 -12.48
CA MET A 137 -5.45 5.72 -13.17
C MET A 137 -5.17 6.01 -14.65
N GLN A 138 -6.09 6.65 -15.36
CA GLN A 138 -5.91 7.00 -16.78
C GLN A 138 -4.72 7.94 -17.01
N LEU A 139 -4.51 8.90 -16.12
CA LEU A 139 -3.37 9.80 -16.17
C LEU A 139 -2.06 9.05 -15.89
N LEU A 140 -2.03 8.19 -14.87
CA LEU A 140 -0.84 7.42 -14.51
C LEU A 140 -0.45 6.37 -15.57
N GLN A 141 -1.38 5.90 -16.40
CA GLN A 141 -1.02 5.04 -17.55
C GLN A 141 -0.01 5.71 -18.48
N THR A 142 0.02 7.04 -18.51
CA THR A 142 0.96 7.80 -19.34
C THR A 142 2.33 7.96 -18.68
N SER A 143 2.52 7.54 -17.42
CA SER A 143 3.80 7.68 -16.71
C SER A 143 4.80 6.57 -17.06
N ASP A 144 6.07 6.93 -17.07
CA ASP A 144 7.21 6.01 -17.22
C ASP A 144 7.73 5.53 -15.87
N ILE A 145 7.58 6.36 -14.84
CA ILE A 145 7.94 6.09 -13.45
C ILE A 145 6.82 6.67 -12.58
N VAL A 146 6.44 5.99 -11.51
CA VAL A 146 5.56 6.56 -10.47
C VAL A 146 6.34 6.72 -9.18
N VAL A 147 6.19 7.85 -8.51
CA VAL A 147 6.64 8.04 -7.12
C VAL A 147 5.39 8.04 -6.25
N ASP A 148 5.18 6.99 -5.46
CA ASP A 148 4.05 6.91 -4.51
C ASP A 148 4.34 7.78 -3.29
N SER A 149 5.46 7.52 -2.59
CA SER A 149 5.84 8.28 -1.39
C SER A 149 7.34 8.44 -1.25
N VAL A 150 7.77 9.59 -0.69
CA VAL A 150 9.18 9.87 -0.41
C VAL A 150 9.42 9.78 1.09
N GLY A 151 10.40 8.95 1.47
CA GLY A 151 10.78 8.75 2.86
C GLY A 151 11.47 9.98 3.43
N PHE A 152 10.93 10.50 4.54
CA PHE A 152 11.62 11.46 5.38
C PHE A 152 11.31 11.11 6.83
N TYR A 153 12.33 11.09 7.68
CA TYR A 153 12.16 10.66 9.07
C TYR A 153 11.19 11.58 9.82
N ASP A 154 9.94 11.13 9.93
CA ASP A 154 8.88 11.70 10.76
C ASP A 154 8.08 10.55 11.37
N LYS A 155 7.75 10.65 12.65
CA LYS A 155 7.02 9.61 13.41
C LYS A 155 5.66 9.24 12.82
N ARG A 156 5.09 10.10 11.97
CA ARG A 156 3.79 9.91 11.32
C ARG A 156 3.91 9.20 9.97
N GLN A 157 5.11 9.01 9.44
CA GLN A 157 5.31 8.22 8.23
C GLN A 157 5.20 6.72 8.55
N VAL A 158 4.41 6.03 7.73
CA VAL A 158 4.22 4.57 7.83
C VAL A 158 5.46 3.84 7.34
N GLY A 159 6.05 4.29 6.23
CA GLY A 159 7.21 3.63 5.63
C GLY A 159 6.91 2.28 4.98
N TRP A 160 5.67 2.11 4.52
CA TRP A 160 5.23 0.97 3.73
C TRP A 160 4.50 1.46 2.49
N TYR A 161 4.57 0.69 1.40
CA TYR A 161 3.94 1.08 0.14
C TYR A 161 2.39 1.07 0.24
N GLY A 162 1.75 1.95 -0.51
CA GLY A 162 0.30 2.10 -0.53
C GLY A 162 -0.39 1.33 -1.65
N VAL A 163 -1.72 1.47 -1.74
CA VAL A 163 -2.53 0.92 -2.84
C VAL A 163 -2.07 1.45 -4.20
N LEU A 164 -1.68 2.73 -4.27
CA LEU A 164 -1.16 3.37 -5.49
C LEU A 164 0.06 2.66 -6.07
N THR A 165 1.01 2.24 -5.21
CA THR A 165 2.16 1.44 -5.64
C THR A 165 1.71 0.20 -6.40
N ASN A 166 0.75 -0.53 -5.83
CA ASN A 166 0.27 -1.76 -6.46
C ASN A 166 -0.49 -1.50 -7.77
N GLU A 167 -1.28 -0.42 -7.85
CA GLU A 167 -1.99 -0.02 -9.06
C GLU A 167 -1.04 0.37 -10.20
N ALA A 168 0.02 1.13 -9.89
CA ALA A 168 1.08 1.42 -10.85
C ALA A 168 1.77 0.14 -11.34
N GLN A 169 2.08 -0.77 -10.42
CA GLN A 169 2.72 -2.05 -10.73
C GLN A 169 1.82 -2.98 -11.56
N GLN A 170 0.49 -2.99 -11.37
CA GLN A 170 -0.42 -3.73 -12.26
C GLN A 170 -0.28 -3.28 -13.72
N MET A 171 -0.10 -1.97 -13.93
CA MET A 171 0.12 -1.40 -15.26
C MET A 171 1.50 -1.74 -15.85
N GLY A 172 2.40 -2.31 -15.05
CA GLY A 172 3.79 -2.57 -15.43
C GLY A 172 4.67 -1.32 -15.35
N ILE A 173 4.31 -0.34 -14.51
CA ILE A 173 5.08 0.89 -14.32
C ILE A 173 5.92 0.73 -13.04
N PRO A 174 7.25 0.96 -13.09
CA PRO A 174 8.08 0.93 -11.89
C PRO A 174 7.62 2.00 -10.91
N CYS A 175 7.60 1.64 -9.61
CA CYS A 175 7.12 2.52 -8.57
C CYS A 175 8.17 2.73 -7.49
N CYS A 176 8.43 4.00 -7.20
CA CYS A 176 9.31 4.46 -6.14
C CYS A 176 8.49 4.74 -4.89
N THR A 177 8.85 4.14 -3.77
CA THR A 177 8.21 4.41 -2.48
C THR A 177 9.21 4.18 -1.34
N TRP A 178 8.94 4.72 -0.16
CA TRP A 178 9.77 4.42 1.00
C TRP A 178 9.37 3.10 1.66
N ILE A 179 10.37 2.23 1.84
CA ILE A 179 10.32 1.08 2.75
C ILE A 179 11.21 1.43 3.94
N LYS A 180 10.60 1.59 5.10
CA LYS A 180 11.27 1.97 6.34
C LYS A 180 12.17 0.83 6.83
N PRO A 181 13.36 1.16 7.38
CA PRO A 181 14.21 0.19 8.05
C PRO A 181 13.46 -0.66 9.07
N GLY A 182 13.60 -1.97 8.95
CA GLY A 182 12.91 -2.98 9.76
C GLY A 182 11.70 -3.62 9.06
N LEU A 183 11.19 -3.03 7.97
CA LEU A 183 10.08 -3.61 7.21
C LEU A 183 10.53 -4.44 5.99
N GLU A 184 11.80 -4.38 5.62
CA GLU A 184 12.37 -5.13 4.50
C GLU A 184 12.12 -6.65 4.59
N PRO A 185 12.16 -7.31 5.77
CA PRO A 185 11.87 -8.74 5.87
C PRO A 185 10.46 -9.14 5.42
N TYR A 186 9.53 -8.19 5.36
CA TYR A 186 8.16 -8.42 4.90
C TYR A 186 8.01 -8.22 3.38
N LEU A 187 8.99 -7.61 2.71
CA LEU A 187 8.93 -7.35 1.28
C LEU A 187 9.47 -8.55 0.50
N GLU A 188 8.60 -9.32 -0.14
CA GLU A 188 9.04 -10.40 -1.02
C GLU A 188 9.71 -9.84 -2.28
N GLU A 189 10.94 -10.27 -2.57
CA GLU A 189 11.68 -9.88 -3.78
C GLU A 189 11.64 -10.98 -4.87
N PRO A 190 11.66 -10.63 -6.17
CA PRO A 190 11.71 -9.27 -6.71
C PRO A 190 10.36 -8.55 -6.65
N SER A 191 10.31 -7.40 -5.98
CA SER A 191 9.09 -6.62 -5.74
C SER A 191 8.80 -5.62 -6.84
N GLY A 192 9.81 -5.22 -7.62
CA GLY A 192 9.71 -4.13 -8.60
C GLY A 192 9.52 -2.74 -7.96
N ILE A 193 9.69 -2.63 -6.64
CA ILE A 193 9.67 -1.38 -5.89
C ILE A 193 11.09 -0.80 -5.86
N VAL A 194 11.21 0.52 -6.04
CA VAL A 194 12.46 1.25 -5.83
C VAL A 194 12.37 2.01 -4.51
N ASN A 195 13.18 1.62 -3.52
CA ASN A 195 13.17 2.26 -2.21
C ASN A 195 13.76 3.68 -2.27
N VAL A 196 12.97 4.71 -1.95
CA VAL A 196 13.39 6.12 -2.02
C VAL A 196 13.18 6.90 -0.73
N THR A 197 14.13 7.79 -0.44
CA THR A 197 14.10 8.79 0.62
C THR A 197 14.40 10.16 0.04
N LYS A 198 14.17 11.23 0.80
CA LYS A 198 14.54 12.60 0.39
C LYS A 198 16.02 12.72 0.00
N ASP A 199 16.90 11.89 0.57
CA ASP A 199 18.34 11.97 0.39
C ASP A 199 18.81 11.23 -0.87
N ASN A 200 18.04 10.25 -1.37
CA ASN A 200 18.43 9.44 -2.54
C ASN A 200 17.48 9.57 -3.74
N LEU A 201 16.34 10.25 -3.59
CA LEU A 201 15.28 10.29 -4.59
C LEU A 201 15.80 10.72 -5.96
N LYS A 202 16.56 11.80 -6.02
CA LYS A 202 17.14 12.30 -7.28
C LYS A 202 17.98 11.21 -7.96
N GLN A 203 18.97 10.67 -7.26
CA GLN A 203 19.85 9.64 -7.79
C GLN A 203 19.07 8.44 -8.33
N ARG A 204 18.09 7.95 -7.57
CA ARG A 204 17.25 6.81 -7.97
C ARG A 204 16.42 7.12 -9.21
N LEU A 205 15.88 8.33 -9.31
CA LEU A 205 15.17 8.76 -10.52
C LEU A 205 16.12 8.88 -11.71
N GLU A 206 17.36 9.34 -11.54
CA GLU A 206 18.36 9.40 -12.63
C GLU A 206 18.72 8.02 -13.16
N GLU A 207 18.93 7.04 -12.28
CA GLU A 207 19.12 5.63 -12.65
C GLU A 207 17.98 5.16 -13.55
N LEU A 208 16.73 5.45 -13.14
CA LEU A 208 15.54 5.07 -13.89
C LEU A 208 15.36 5.88 -15.18
N ILE A 209 15.70 7.17 -15.23
CA ILE A 209 15.59 8.01 -16.43
C ILE A 209 16.53 7.50 -17.52
N ARG A 210 17.76 7.12 -17.16
CA ARG A 210 18.83 6.74 -18.08
C ARG A 210 18.70 5.33 -18.64
N ASP A 211 17.99 4.44 -17.94
CA ASP A 211 17.92 3.02 -18.30
C ASP A 211 16.47 2.55 -18.51
N GLU A 212 16.06 2.45 -19.77
CA GLU A 212 14.76 1.91 -20.15
C GLU A 212 14.60 0.43 -19.80
N ASN A 213 15.64 -0.38 -19.97
CA ASN A 213 15.60 -1.81 -19.65
C ASN A 213 15.39 -2.02 -18.15
N LEU A 214 16.00 -1.17 -17.31
CA LEU A 214 15.76 -1.18 -15.87
C LEU A 214 14.28 -0.88 -15.55
N ARG A 215 13.70 0.16 -16.17
CA ARG A 215 12.27 0.48 -16.00
C ARG A 215 11.37 -0.69 -16.39
N GLU A 216 11.63 -1.32 -17.54
CA GLU A 216 10.87 -2.48 -18.00
C GLU A 216 11.01 -3.69 -17.05
N ASN A 217 12.22 -3.98 -16.58
CA ASN A 217 12.48 -5.09 -15.67
C ASN A 217 11.76 -4.90 -14.32
N LEU A 218 11.82 -3.69 -13.76
CA LEU A 218 11.11 -3.34 -12.53
C LEU A 218 9.59 -3.38 -12.73
N GLY A 219 9.09 -2.85 -13.85
CA GLY A 219 7.67 -2.92 -14.21
C GLY A 219 7.15 -4.36 -14.31
N ARG A 220 7.89 -5.24 -15.01
CA ARG A 220 7.56 -6.67 -15.10
C ARG A 220 7.59 -7.36 -13.73
N SER A 221 8.58 -7.05 -12.90
CA SER A 221 8.70 -7.62 -11.55
C SER A 221 7.56 -7.15 -10.64
N GLY A 222 7.23 -5.86 -10.67
CA GLY A 222 6.12 -5.29 -9.91
C GLY A 222 4.78 -5.91 -10.27
N ARG A 223 4.50 -6.08 -11.57
CA ARG A 223 3.26 -6.74 -12.02
C ARG A 223 3.14 -8.16 -11.48
N LYS A 224 4.22 -8.95 -11.54
CA LYS A 224 4.28 -10.31 -10.98
C LYS A 224 4.13 -10.32 -9.45
N TYR A 225 4.77 -9.37 -8.77
CA TYR A 225 4.67 -9.21 -7.33
C TYR A 225 3.22 -8.99 -6.90
N VAL A 226 2.53 -8.04 -7.53
CA VAL A 226 1.13 -7.73 -7.25
C VAL A 226 0.22 -8.92 -7.53
N GLU A 227 0.42 -9.63 -8.64
CA GLU A 227 -0.35 -10.83 -8.98
C GLU A 227 -0.16 -11.96 -7.97
N LYS A 228 1.01 -12.05 -7.34
CA LYS A 228 1.30 -13.06 -6.31
C LYS A 228 0.77 -12.66 -4.93
N VAL A 229 1.02 -11.43 -4.51
CA VAL A 229 0.87 -10.98 -3.11
C VAL A 229 -0.50 -10.34 -2.87
N HIS A 230 -1.00 -9.55 -3.83
CA HIS A 230 -2.18 -8.70 -3.66
C HIS A 230 -3.42 -9.17 -4.45
N ASN A 231 -3.32 -10.31 -5.12
CA ASN A 231 -4.43 -10.89 -5.88
C ASN A 231 -5.62 -11.25 -4.97
N ASN A 232 -6.79 -10.72 -5.30
CA ASN A 232 -8.00 -10.89 -4.52
C ASN A 232 -8.41 -12.37 -4.37
N LYS A 233 -8.30 -13.21 -5.40
CA LYS A 233 -8.65 -14.64 -5.29
C LYS A 233 -7.74 -15.36 -4.29
N VAL A 234 -6.44 -15.07 -4.34
CA VAL A 234 -5.44 -15.66 -3.43
C VAL A 234 -5.72 -15.22 -1.99
N LEU A 235 -5.94 -13.93 -1.76
CA LEU A 235 -6.18 -13.39 -0.43
C LEU A 235 -7.54 -13.81 0.14
N CYS A 236 -8.60 -13.83 -0.67
CA CYS A 236 -9.90 -14.38 -0.26
C CYS A 236 -9.76 -15.83 0.22
N GLN A 237 -8.96 -16.66 -0.44
CA GLN A 237 -8.71 -18.03 0.01
C GLN A 237 -7.96 -18.08 1.36
N LYS A 238 -7.04 -17.15 1.63
CA LYS A 238 -6.39 -17.00 2.94
C LYS A 238 -7.42 -16.65 4.03
N PHE A 239 -8.31 -15.67 3.77
CA PHE A 239 -9.39 -15.33 4.70
C PHE A 239 -10.35 -16.49 4.95
N LEU A 240 -10.78 -17.21 3.91
CA LEU A 240 -11.65 -18.38 4.07
C LEU A 240 -10.99 -19.49 4.91
N THR A 241 -9.70 -19.72 4.71
CA THR A 241 -8.93 -20.69 5.51
C THR A 241 -8.85 -20.27 6.97
N LEU A 242 -8.61 -18.97 7.21
CA LEU A 242 -8.57 -18.41 8.55
C LEU A 242 -9.92 -18.57 9.26
N TYR A 243 -11.02 -18.20 8.59
CA TYR A 243 -12.38 -18.34 9.12
C TYR A 243 -12.70 -19.77 9.53
N LYS A 244 -12.41 -20.75 8.66
CA LYS A 244 -12.60 -22.17 8.98
C LYS A 244 -11.82 -22.58 10.23
N ARG A 245 -10.55 -22.16 10.35
CA ARG A 245 -9.72 -22.44 11.54
C ARG A 245 -10.28 -21.79 12.80
N THR A 246 -10.80 -20.57 12.70
CA THR A 246 -11.37 -19.83 13.84
C THR A 246 -12.67 -20.47 14.35
N ILE A 247 -13.51 -20.97 13.46
CA ILE A 247 -14.77 -21.66 13.84
C ILE A 247 -14.50 -22.99 14.56
N LEU A 248 -13.44 -23.71 14.16
CA LEU A 248 -13.10 -25.01 14.74
C LEU A 248 -12.41 -24.93 16.12
N LYS A 249 -11.96 -23.76 16.55
CA LYS A 249 -11.40 -23.51 17.88
C LYS A 249 -12.51 -23.14 18.87
#